data_AF-A0A2K2TQ21-F1
#
_entry.id   AF-A0A2K2TQ21-F1
#
_cell.length_a   1.000
_cell.length_b   1.000
_cell.length_c   1.000
_cell.angle_alpha   90.00
_cell.angle_beta   90.00
_cell.angle_gamma   90.00
#
_symmetry.space_group_name_H-M   'P 1'
#
loop_
_entity.id
_entity.type
_entity.pdbx_description
1 polymer ?
#
loop_
_entity_poly.entity_id
_entity_poly.type
_entity_poly.pdbx_seq_one_letter_code
_entity_poly.pdbx_strand_id
1 'polypeptide(L)'
;MSVHKKEAAHDLIVVGGGIAGICAAIAAAREGINTAVVQNRPVFGGTASSEIRMHIVGANCHSSKPDLRETGILEELLLENKRRNPYASFPVFDMIMWEKVHMEENITSYLNTNMDDIIMENGRIKGIVCHQNSTETEVVLYGELFIDATGHGTLGVMAGASSRMGSEARAEFQEPTAPERANCDTMGNTIMFLAADRGEPVHYEKPIWANTYTEEDLKYRPHADKICAQADGGGIVIPEEGKNQLPEFSNMDAGYWWIELGGDYDNIIEQGEEIRDELLKCVYGVWDHIKNQGDHGAENYDLDWVGMVPGYRESRRLEGDYILNENDVRANRIFEDAVAYGGWPMDVHVPGGLRDLNSYGSKVYNFEGCYTIPYRCYYSRDIENLMMAGRDISTSKMAFSSTRVMGTCAVGGQAVGTAAALALRYGCTPKQIGQRHIHELQQELMKNDCFIPGFANDDEADLARKAVISASSQAENCSAQNVVNGISRNCGGRMNCWRSAPLQEPQTLSLKLMERSPVHQVRLTFDTDLSHEIQPSMIKNVRDRQVKGLPEVLVKDYSVELLLNGTVVCMKEIENNGQRLNRLDFDGVESDEVRISVKSAHGCGYAAVFEVRIY
;
A
#
# COMPACT_ATOMS: atom_id res chain seq x y z
N MET A 1 6.66 -34.01 -6.15
CA MET A 1 7.44 -35.09 -5.50
C MET A 1 8.63 -34.42 -4.86
N SER A 2 8.77 -34.52 -3.54
CA SER A 2 9.87 -33.88 -2.81
C SER A 2 10.95 -34.90 -2.50
N VAL A 3 12.20 -34.54 -2.76
CA VAL A 3 13.39 -35.35 -2.44
C VAL A 3 13.95 -34.94 -1.07
N HIS A 4 13.76 -33.68 -0.69
CA HIS A 4 14.25 -33.12 0.56
C HIS A 4 13.09 -32.72 1.49
N LYS A 5 13.35 -32.80 2.80
CA LYS A 5 12.44 -32.33 3.84
C LYS A 5 13.17 -31.41 4.80
N LYS A 6 12.55 -30.30 5.17
CA LYS A 6 13.05 -29.36 6.18
C LYS A 6 11.93 -28.97 7.13
N GLU A 7 12.31 -28.64 8.35
CA GLU A 7 11.41 -28.07 9.34
C GLU A 7 12.04 -26.80 9.91
N ALA A 8 11.22 -25.80 10.19
CA ALA A 8 11.64 -24.58 10.87
C ALA A 8 10.52 -24.04 11.76
N ALA A 9 10.88 -23.25 12.76
CA ALA A 9 9.95 -22.60 13.66
C ALA A 9 10.18 -21.09 13.66
N HIS A 10 9.09 -20.33 13.66
CA HIS A 10 9.07 -18.87 13.70
C HIS A 10 7.99 -18.40 14.66
N ASP A 11 8.15 -17.23 15.26
CA ASP A 11 7.10 -16.68 16.14
C ASP A 11 5.87 -16.29 15.31
N LEU A 12 6.12 -15.75 14.11
CA LEU A 12 5.11 -15.32 13.16
C LEU A 12 5.38 -15.89 11.76
N ILE A 13 4.34 -16.40 11.10
CA ILE A 13 4.40 -16.81 9.69
C ILE A 13 3.43 -15.96 8.86
N VAL A 14 3.97 -15.23 7.89
CA VAL A 14 3.20 -14.46 6.89
C VAL A 14 3.14 -15.26 5.60
N VAL A 15 1.94 -15.65 5.15
CA VAL A 15 1.76 -16.38 3.90
C VAL A 15 1.26 -15.43 2.81
N GLY A 16 2.16 -15.05 1.91
CA GLY A 16 1.94 -14.09 0.83
C GLY A 16 2.95 -12.95 0.86
N GLY A 17 3.76 -12.83 -0.21
CA GLY A 17 4.78 -11.81 -0.37
C GLY A 17 4.32 -10.57 -1.14
N GLY A 18 3.02 -10.26 -1.12
CA GLY A 18 2.49 -9.00 -1.66
C GLY A 18 2.89 -7.78 -0.82
N ILE A 19 2.55 -6.57 -1.26
CA ILE A 19 2.85 -5.33 -0.51
C ILE A 19 2.34 -5.39 0.94
N ALA A 20 1.11 -5.90 1.17
CA ALA A 20 0.58 -6.07 2.53
C ALA A 20 1.44 -7.03 3.38
N GLY A 21 1.78 -8.19 2.82
CA GLY A 21 2.54 -9.23 3.53
C GLY A 21 3.97 -8.81 3.85
N ILE A 22 4.68 -8.16 2.92
CA ILE A 22 6.03 -7.65 3.22
C ILE A 22 6.01 -6.52 4.24
N CYS A 23 5.01 -5.62 4.19
CA CYS A 23 4.85 -4.57 5.21
C CYS A 23 4.54 -5.18 6.59
N ALA A 24 3.70 -6.22 6.66
CA ALA A 24 3.43 -6.93 7.90
C ALA A 24 4.68 -7.60 8.48
N ALA A 25 5.44 -8.29 7.63
CA ALA A 25 6.64 -8.99 8.06
C ALA A 25 7.73 -8.05 8.56
N ILE A 26 7.98 -6.96 7.84
CA ILE A 26 8.96 -5.93 8.24
C ILE A 26 8.53 -5.26 9.55
N ALA A 27 7.24 -4.94 9.70
CA ALA A 27 6.72 -4.34 10.92
C ALA A 27 6.91 -5.25 12.15
N ALA A 28 6.56 -6.53 12.01
CA ALA A 28 6.76 -7.55 13.03
C ALA A 28 8.25 -7.73 13.39
N ALA A 29 9.10 -7.90 12.38
CA ALA A 29 10.52 -8.17 12.58
C ALA A 29 11.26 -7.03 13.30
N ARG A 30 10.89 -5.77 13.01
CA ARG A 30 11.43 -4.57 13.68
C ARG A 30 11.00 -4.43 15.13
N GLU A 31 9.88 -5.04 15.52
CA GLU A 31 9.46 -5.18 16.91
C GLU A 31 10.17 -6.33 17.64
N GLY A 32 11.09 -7.02 16.96
CA GLY A 32 12.01 -8.00 17.53
C GLY A 32 11.55 -9.46 17.47
N ILE A 33 10.48 -9.79 16.74
CA ILE A 33 9.98 -11.17 16.65
C ILE A 33 10.49 -11.90 15.40
N ASN A 34 10.85 -13.18 15.55
CA ASN A 34 11.34 -14.02 14.45
C ASN A 34 10.19 -14.33 13.48
N THR A 35 10.31 -13.82 12.26
CA THR A 35 9.23 -13.78 11.28
C THR A 35 9.61 -14.54 10.01
N ALA A 36 8.71 -15.40 9.51
CA ALA A 36 8.82 -15.99 8.18
C ALA A 36 7.89 -15.29 7.18
N VAL A 37 8.36 -15.12 5.93
CA VAL A 37 7.53 -14.70 4.80
C VAL A 37 7.56 -15.76 3.72
N VAL A 38 6.41 -16.35 3.42
CA VAL A 38 6.25 -17.39 2.40
C VAL A 38 5.64 -16.78 1.15
N GLN A 39 6.34 -16.87 0.02
CA GLN A 39 5.90 -16.33 -1.25
C GLN A 39 6.04 -17.38 -2.35
N ASN A 40 4.94 -17.63 -3.05
CA ASN A 40 4.87 -18.70 -4.05
C ASN A 40 5.62 -18.42 -5.36
N ARG A 41 6.12 -17.20 -5.53
CA ARG A 41 6.80 -16.71 -6.75
C ARG A 41 8.21 -16.21 -6.45
N PRO A 42 9.05 -15.95 -7.46
CA PRO A 42 10.45 -15.58 -7.25
C PRO A 42 10.65 -14.12 -6.81
N VAL A 43 9.60 -13.29 -6.83
CA VAL A 43 9.65 -11.87 -6.48
C VAL A 43 8.56 -11.49 -5.47
N PHE A 44 8.85 -10.44 -4.70
CA PHE A 44 7.91 -9.78 -3.80
C PHE A 44 7.10 -8.71 -4.52
N GLY A 45 6.09 -8.17 -3.84
CA GLY A 45 5.27 -7.05 -4.31
C GLY A 45 3.91 -7.47 -4.88
N GLY A 46 3.67 -8.77 -5.08
CA GLY A 46 2.39 -9.27 -5.55
C GLY A 46 2.06 -8.68 -6.92
N THR A 47 0.94 -7.96 -7.03
CA THR A 47 0.54 -7.26 -8.27
C THR A 47 1.44 -6.09 -8.64
N ALA A 48 2.21 -5.54 -7.69
CA ALA A 48 3.18 -4.48 -7.94
C ALA A 48 4.56 -4.97 -8.44
N SER A 49 4.75 -6.28 -8.54
CA SER A 49 5.99 -6.88 -9.06
C SER A 49 6.14 -6.71 -10.57
N SER A 50 7.32 -7.02 -11.11
CA SER A 50 7.57 -7.06 -12.56
C SER A 50 6.72 -8.08 -13.34
N GLU A 51 6.10 -9.05 -12.65
CA GLU A 51 5.26 -10.09 -13.27
C GLU A 51 3.90 -9.56 -13.72
N ILE A 52 3.36 -8.54 -13.04
CA ILE A 52 2.01 -7.98 -13.28
C ILE A 52 2.06 -6.47 -13.56
N ARG A 53 2.99 -5.74 -12.91
CA ARG A 53 3.30 -4.32 -13.12
C ARG A 53 2.17 -3.33 -12.83
N MET A 54 1.29 -3.67 -11.89
CA MET A 54 0.32 -2.70 -11.39
C MET A 54 1.02 -1.67 -10.51
N HIS A 55 0.82 -0.39 -10.80
CA HIS A 55 1.34 0.68 -9.95
C HIS A 55 0.55 0.76 -8.64
N ILE A 56 1.24 1.11 -7.55
CA ILE A 56 0.66 1.14 -6.21
C ILE A 56 -0.20 2.40 -6.06
N VAL A 57 -1.52 2.21 -5.98
CA VAL A 57 -2.50 3.28 -5.74
C VAL A 57 -3.14 3.14 -4.37
N GLY A 58 -3.73 4.22 -3.87
CA GLY A 58 -4.24 4.30 -2.51
C GLY A 58 -5.16 5.49 -2.27
N ALA A 59 -5.26 5.92 -1.02
CA ALA A 59 -6.21 6.90 -0.54
C ALA A 59 -6.12 8.28 -1.21
N ASN A 60 -4.96 8.63 -1.81
CA ASN A 60 -4.78 9.89 -2.53
C ASN A 60 -5.40 9.91 -3.96
N CYS A 61 -5.91 8.77 -4.45
CA CYS A 61 -6.72 8.70 -5.67
C CYS A 61 -6.09 9.40 -6.89
N HIS A 62 -4.86 9.05 -7.24
CA HIS A 62 -4.11 9.70 -8.32
C HIS A 62 -3.86 11.20 -8.12
N SER A 63 -3.47 11.55 -6.91
CA SER A 63 -3.28 12.94 -6.46
C SER A 63 -4.55 13.80 -6.48
N SER A 64 -5.74 13.22 -6.69
CA SER A 64 -7.00 13.99 -6.61
C SER A 64 -7.32 14.36 -5.16
N LYS A 65 -6.95 13.50 -4.20
CA LYS A 65 -7.12 13.79 -2.77
C LYS A 65 -5.76 14.13 -2.13
N PRO A 66 -5.45 15.42 -1.90
CA PRO A 66 -4.16 15.84 -1.37
C PRO A 66 -3.91 15.29 0.03
N ASP A 67 -2.62 15.16 0.38
CA ASP A 67 -2.10 14.75 1.70
C ASP A 67 -2.54 13.37 2.22
N LEU A 68 -3.24 12.57 1.40
CA LEU A 68 -3.74 11.25 1.79
C LEU A 68 -2.84 10.09 1.39
N ARG A 69 -1.71 10.32 0.70
CA ARG A 69 -0.78 9.23 0.35
C ARG A 69 -0.37 8.46 1.62
N GLU A 70 -0.38 7.14 1.51
CA GLU A 70 0.00 6.23 2.57
C GLU A 70 1.47 6.41 2.97
N THR A 71 1.72 6.38 4.29
CA THR A 71 3.05 6.52 4.90
C THR A 71 3.49 5.22 5.60
N GLY A 72 4.63 5.24 6.28
CA GLY A 72 5.20 4.05 6.93
C GLY A 72 6.08 3.25 5.97
N ILE A 73 6.10 1.92 6.12
CA ILE A 73 6.99 1.03 5.36
C ILE A 73 6.77 1.14 3.84
N LEU A 74 5.53 1.40 3.40
CA LEU A 74 5.26 1.64 1.98
C LEU A 74 6.00 2.88 1.47
N GLU A 75 5.95 3.99 2.20
CA GLU A 75 6.65 5.21 1.83
C GLU A 75 8.17 5.00 1.85
N GLU A 76 8.71 4.21 2.79
CA GLU A 76 10.13 3.84 2.79
C GLU A 76 10.54 3.16 1.46
N LEU A 77 9.72 2.20 1.00
CA LEU A 77 9.94 1.48 -0.26
C LEU A 77 9.83 2.39 -1.48
N LEU A 78 8.82 3.27 -1.50
CA LEU A 78 8.58 4.18 -2.62
C LEU A 78 9.66 5.26 -2.73
N LEU A 79 10.15 5.80 -1.60
CA LEU A 79 11.27 6.75 -1.60
C LEU A 79 12.57 6.10 -2.03
N GLU A 80 12.84 4.86 -1.60
CA GLU A 80 14.01 4.11 -2.06
C GLU A 80 13.93 3.82 -3.56
N ASN A 81 12.74 3.49 -4.07
CA ASN A 81 12.48 3.41 -5.50
C ASN A 81 12.77 4.74 -6.21
N LYS A 82 12.28 5.87 -5.71
CA LYS A 82 12.59 7.18 -6.31
C LYS A 82 14.07 7.49 -6.32
N ARG A 83 14.80 7.10 -5.27
CA ARG A 83 16.25 7.32 -5.12
C ARG A 83 17.05 6.53 -6.16
N ARG A 84 16.70 5.28 -6.42
CA ARG A 84 17.51 4.33 -7.22
C ARG A 84 16.95 3.99 -8.59
N ASN A 85 15.69 4.32 -8.87
CA ASN A 85 14.96 3.89 -10.06
C ASN A 85 14.32 5.07 -10.81
N PRO A 86 15.13 5.98 -11.39
CA PRO A 86 14.64 7.23 -12.00
C PRO A 86 13.74 7.03 -13.22
N TYR A 87 13.67 5.81 -13.77
CA TYR A 87 12.84 5.45 -14.92
C TYR A 87 11.71 4.48 -14.56
N ALA A 88 11.44 4.26 -13.26
CA ALA A 88 10.35 3.40 -12.78
C ALA A 88 10.37 1.97 -13.33
N SER A 89 11.56 1.39 -13.52
CA SER A 89 11.75 0.00 -13.96
C SER A 89 11.27 -0.98 -12.89
N PHE A 90 10.27 -1.81 -13.21
CA PHE A 90 9.75 -2.80 -12.27
C PHE A 90 10.79 -3.83 -11.81
N PRO A 91 11.68 -4.38 -12.67
CA PRO A 91 12.77 -5.24 -12.20
C PRO A 91 13.71 -4.59 -11.17
N VAL A 92 13.94 -3.27 -11.27
CA VAL A 92 14.71 -2.55 -10.25
C VAL A 92 13.91 -2.43 -8.95
N PHE A 93 12.60 -2.17 -9.04
CA PHE A 93 11.72 -2.12 -7.88
C PHE A 93 11.61 -3.48 -7.18
N ASP A 94 11.59 -4.60 -7.92
CA ASP A 94 11.65 -5.95 -7.36
C ASP A 94 12.90 -6.14 -6.49
N MET A 95 14.06 -5.64 -6.94
CA MET A 95 15.30 -5.75 -6.18
C MET A 95 15.31 -4.87 -4.93
N ILE A 96 14.65 -3.71 -4.98
CA ILE A 96 14.47 -2.85 -3.79
C ILE A 96 13.61 -3.56 -2.75
N MET A 97 12.49 -4.17 -3.16
CA MET A 97 11.65 -4.98 -2.26
C MET A 97 12.39 -6.21 -1.75
N TRP A 98 13.14 -6.90 -2.61
CA TRP A 98 13.96 -8.06 -2.24
C TRP A 98 15.00 -7.68 -1.18
N GLU A 99 15.74 -6.59 -1.40
CA GLU A 99 16.76 -6.07 -0.48
C GLU A 99 16.12 -5.69 0.85
N LYS A 100 14.98 -4.96 0.82
CA LYS A 100 14.26 -4.56 2.02
C LYS A 100 13.86 -5.74 2.89
N VAL A 101 13.37 -6.83 2.29
CA VAL A 101 12.91 -8.00 3.04
C VAL A 101 14.07 -8.90 3.48
N HIS A 102 15.05 -9.16 2.60
CA HIS A 102 16.14 -10.10 2.90
C HIS A 102 17.19 -9.53 3.87
N MET A 103 17.35 -8.20 3.90
CA MET A 103 18.32 -7.55 4.77
C MET A 103 17.70 -7.08 6.10
N GLU A 104 16.38 -7.19 6.26
CA GLU A 104 15.73 -6.89 7.53
C GLU A 104 16.05 -8.01 8.54
N GLU A 105 16.61 -7.63 9.69
CA GLU A 105 16.89 -8.58 10.76
C GLU A 105 15.59 -9.27 11.21
N ASN A 106 15.70 -10.51 11.71
CA ASN A 106 14.58 -11.33 12.15
C ASN A 106 13.60 -11.79 11.06
N ILE A 107 13.86 -11.54 9.77
CA ILE A 107 13.08 -12.13 8.67
C ILE A 107 13.80 -13.34 8.07
N THR A 108 13.06 -14.45 7.89
CA THR A 108 13.42 -15.53 6.99
C THR A 108 12.45 -15.57 5.81
N SER A 109 12.96 -15.35 4.59
CA SER A 109 12.16 -15.37 3.36
C SER A 109 12.18 -16.76 2.69
N TYR A 110 11.00 -17.21 2.25
CA TYR A 110 10.79 -18.44 1.49
C TYR A 110 10.15 -18.11 0.14
N LEU A 111 10.98 -17.77 -0.85
CA LEU A 111 10.55 -17.52 -2.23
C LEU A 111 10.31 -18.83 -3.01
N ASN A 112 9.49 -18.77 -4.07
CA ASN A 112 9.09 -19.95 -4.86
C ASN A 112 8.49 -21.08 -4.02
N THR A 113 7.87 -20.75 -2.89
CA THR A 113 7.40 -21.70 -1.90
C THR A 113 5.87 -21.62 -1.81
N ASN A 114 5.20 -22.68 -2.25
CA ASN A 114 3.75 -22.79 -2.19
C ASN A 114 3.35 -23.39 -0.84
N MET A 115 2.26 -22.90 -0.25
CA MET A 115 1.63 -23.54 0.90
C MET A 115 0.61 -24.56 0.38
N ASP A 116 0.83 -25.83 0.69
CA ASP A 116 0.03 -26.95 0.18
C ASP A 116 -0.96 -27.49 1.23
N ASP A 117 -0.63 -27.41 2.52
CA ASP A 117 -1.48 -27.90 3.62
C ASP A 117 -1.28 -27.12 4.94
N ILE A 118 -2.17 -27.34 5.91
CA ILE A 118 -2.15 -26.73 7.24
C ILE A 118 -2.25 -27.79 8.32
N ILE A 119 -1.43 -27.65 9.37
CA ILE A 119 -1.47 -28.47 10.57
C ILE A 119 -2.30 -27.74 11.63
N MET A 120 -3.49 -28.26 11.92
CA MET A 120 -4.38 -27.72 12.96
C MET A 120 -4.23 -28.49 14.28
N GLU A 121 -4.25 -27.78 15.41
CA GLU A 121 -4.28 -28.37 16.75
C GLU A 121 -5.20 -27.55 17.66
N ASN A 122 -6.19 -28.20 18.27
CA ASN A 122 -7.16 -27.56 19.18
C ASN A 122 -7.83 -26.29 18.62
N GLY A 123 -8.15 -26.28 17.32
CA GLY A 123 -8.79 -25.13 16.66
C GLY A 123 -7.84 -23.96 16.35
N ARG A 124 -6.52 -24.15 16.53
CA ARG A 124 -5.47 -23.19 16.19
C ARG A 124 -4.60 -23.73 15.07
N ILE A 125 -4.00 -22.83 14.30
CA ILE A 125 -2.98 -23.21 13.32
C ILE A 125 -1.70 -23.49 14.09
N LYS A 126 -1.12 -24.69 13.92
CA LYS A 126 0.18 -25.07 14.51
C LYS A 126 1.32 -24.85 13.53
N GLY A 127 1.06 -25.07 12.25
CA GLY A 127 2.05 -24.95 11.20
C GLY A 127 1.45 -25.09 9.82
N ILE A 128 2.27 -24.84 8.80
CA ILE A 128 1.91 -25.00 7.40
C ILE A 128 2.91 -25.95 6.73
N VAL A 129 2.41 -26.73 5.77
CA VAL A 129 3.22 -27.60 4.93
C VAL A 129 3.38 -26.92 3.58
N CYS A 130 4.62 -26.67 3.20
CA CYS A 130 4.96 -25.95 1.99
C CYS A 130 5.80 -26.81 1.04
N HIS A 131 5.76 -26.45 -0.24
CA HIS A 131 6.57 -27.08 -1.27
C HIS A 131 7.31 -26.05 -2.13
N GLN A 132 8.62 -26.27 -2.29
CA GLN A 132 9.49 -25.48 -3.14
C GLN A 132 9.95 -26.35 -4.32
N ASN A 133 9.28 -26.17 -5.47
CA ASN A 133 9.56 -26.94 -6.69
C ASN A 133 11.01 -26.78 -7.17
N SER A 134 11.58 -25.57 -7.07
CA SER A 134 12.93 -25.26 -7.56
C SER A 134 14.04 -26.02 -6.83
N THR A 135 13.76 -26.53 -5.64
CA THR A 135 14.72 -27.26 -4.79
C THR A 135 14.22 -28.64 -4.41
N GLU A 136 13.10 -29.10 -5.00
CA GLU A 136 12.44 -30.38 -4.70
C GLU A 136 12.26 -30.61 -3.18
N THR A 137 11.98 -29.54 -2.44
CA THR A 137 11.97 -29.53 -0.96
C THR A 137 10.56 -29.32 -0.43
N GLU A 138 10.13 -30.21 0.46
CA GLU A 138 9.01 -29.98 1.38
C GLU A 138 9.53 -29.25 2.62
N VAL A 139 8.86 -28.17 3.02
CA VAL A 139 9.22 -27.38 4.20
C VAL A 139 8.00 -27.32 5.11
N VAL A 140 8.12 -27.81 6.34
CA VAL A 140 7.11 -27.62 7.37
C VAL A 140 7.51 -26.44 8.25
N LEU A 141 6.65 -25.43 8.33
CA LEU A 141 6.88 -24.23 9.13
C LEU A 141 5.91 -24.21 10.30
N TYR A 142 6.44 -24.22 11.52
CA TYR A 142 5.67 -24.09 12.75
C TYR A 142 5.68 -22.64 13.23
N GLY A 143 4.57 -22.18 13.81
CA GLY A 143 4.53 -20.86 14.41
C GLY A 143 3.39 -20.62 15.38
N GLU A 144 3.49 -19.52 16.12
CA GLU A 144 2.52 -19.16 17.16
C GLU A 144 1.37 -18.32 16.59
N LEU A 145 1.70 -17.38 15.70
CA LEU A 145 0.76 -16.53 14.98
C LEU A 145 0.93 -16.67 13.47
N PHE A 146 -0.16 -16.47 12.74
CA PHE A 146 -0.21 -16.55 11.28
C PHE A 146 -0.91 -15.34 10.69
N ILE A 147 -0.39 -14.84 9.57
CA ILE A 147 -1.03 -13.80 8.76
C ILE A 147 -1.32 -14.37 7.38
N ASP A 148 -2.60 -14.40 6.99
CA ASP A 148 -2.97 -14.62 5.60
C ASP A 148 -2.76 -13.31 4.81
N ALA A 149 -1.90 -13.38 3.80
CA ALA A 149 -1.66 -12.34 2.82
C ALA A 149 -1.63 -12.92 1.39
N THR A 150 -2.25 -14.09 1.19
CA THR A 150 -2.21 -14.86 -0.08
C THR A 150 -2.97 -14.19 -1.22
N GLY A 151 -3.73 -13.14 -0.93
CA GLY A 151 -4.59 -12.43 -1.88
C GLY A 151 -5.90 -13.15 -2.20
N HIS A 152 -6.03 -14.43 -1.83
CA HIS A 152 -7.23 -15.26 -2.00
C HIS A 152 -7.85 -15.72 -0.67
N GLY A 153 -7.29 -15.30 0.47
CA GLY A 153 -7.69 -15.80 1.79
C GLY A 153 -7.47 -17.31 1.93
N THR A 154 -6.47 -17.87 1.23
CA THR A 154 -6.27 -19.31 1.12
C THR A 154 -5.89 -19.95 2.45
N LEU A 155 -5.00 -19.32 3.21
CA LEU A 155 -4.61 -19.82 4.54
C LEU A 155 -5.82 -19.82 5.48
N GLY A 156 -6.60 -18.73 5.49
CA GLY A 156 -7.80 -18.64 6.33
C GLY A 156 -8.85 -19.68 5.99
N VAL A 157 -9.17 -19.86 4.71
CA VAL A 157 -10.16 -20.86 4.30
C VAL A 157 -9.69 -22.29 4.56
N MET A 158 -8.42 -22.60 4.30
CA MET A 158 -7.86 -23.93 4.62
C MET A 158 -7.83 -24.20 6.13
N ALA A 159 -7.67 -23.15 6.96
CA ALA A 159 -7.75 -23.25 8.41
C ALA A 159 -9.20 -23.38 8.93
N GLY A 160 -10.21 -23.22 8.05
CA GLY A 160 -11.62 -23.29 8.41
C GLY A 160 -12.24 -21.96 8.86
N ALA A 161 -11.61 -20.82 8.60
CA ALA A 161 -12.18 -19.50 8.87
C ALA A 161 -13.39 -19.21 7.96
N SER A 162 -14.40 -18.53 8.51
CA SER A 162 -15.55 -18.03 7.75
C SER A 162 -15.08 -17.07 6.67
N SER A 163 -15.67 -17.19 5.49
CA SER A 163 -15.35 -16.34 4.35
C SER A 163 -16.56 -16.10 3.46
N ARG A 164 -16.48 -15.04 2.66
CA ARG A 164 -17.47 -14.61 1.69
C ARG A 164 -16.84 -14.42 0.33
N MET A 165 -17.64 -14.55 -0.70
CA MET A 165 -17.28 -14.23 -2.08
C MET A 165 -18.54 -13.82 -2.83
N GLY A 166 -18.42 -12.89 -3.78
CA GLY A 166 -19.56 -12.37 -4.53
C GLY A 166 -20.10 -11.06 -3.93
N SER A 167 -21.39 -10.78 -4.12
CA SER A 167 -22.04 -9.57 -3.59
C SER A 167 -23.04 -9.92 -2.51
N GLU A 168 -23.02 -9.19 -1.39
CA GLU A 168 -24.06 -9.26 -0.37
C GLU A 168 -25.34 -8.53 -0.81
N ALA A 169 -26.48 -8.94 -0.25
CA ALA A 169 -27.75 -8.29 -0.56
C ALA A 169 -27.84 -6.93 0.13
N ARG A 170 -28.44 -5.93 -0.55
CA ARG A 170 -28.71 -4.59 -0.01
C ARG A 170 -29.30 -4.61 1.40
N ALA A 171 -30.22 -5.55 1.67
CA ALA A 171 -30.90 -5.63 2.95
C ALA A 171 -30.00 -6.10 4.12
N GLU A 172 -28.87 -6.76 3.84
CA GLU A 172 -27.99 -7.31 4.88
C GLU A 172 -27.27 -6.20 5.65
N PHE A 173 -26.71 -5.22 4.95
CA PHE A 173 -25.97 -4.09 5.53
C PHE A 173 -26.63 -2.72 5.30
N GLN A 174 -27.78 -2.68 4.62
CA GLN A 174 -28.46 -1.45 4.21
C GLN A 174 -27.57 -0.57 3.31
N GLU A 175 -26.84 -1.19 2.40
CA GLU A 175 -25.90 -0.52 1.49
C GLU A 175 -26.64 -0.03 0.23
N PRO A 176 -26.75 1.28 -0.02
CA PRO A 176 -27.61 1.83 -1.08
C PRO A 176 -27.24 1.33 -2.48
N THR A 177 -25.98 1.01 -2.71
CA THR A 177 -25.45 0.59 -4.03
C THR A 177 -25.43 -0.92 -4.20
N ALA A 178 -25.50 -1.69 -3.12
CA ALA A 178 -25.51 -3.15 -3.19
C ALA A 178 -26.73 -3.69 -4.00
N PRO A 179 -26.59 -4.88 -4.62
CA PRO A 179 -27.67 -5.50 -5.38
C PRO A 179 -28.85 -5.89 -4.47
N GLU A 180 -30.06 -6.00 -5.03
CA GLU A 180 -31.25 -6.36 -4.25
C GLU A 180 -31.17 -7.77 -3.63
N ARG A 181 -30.48 -8.68 -4.32
CA ARG A 181 -30.25 -10.05 -3.88
C ARG A 181 -28.76 -10.34 -3.92
N ALA A 182 -28.30 -11.14 -2.97
CA ALA A 182 -26.94 -11.64 -2.97
C ALA A 182 -26.68 -12.48 -4.24
N ASN A 183 -25.45 -12.42 -4.74
CA ASN A 183 -25.01 -13.17 -5.92
C ASN A 183 -23.55 -13.61 -5.75
N CYS A 184 -23.07 -14.43 -6.68
CA CYS A 184 -21.68 -14.92 -6.68
C CYS A 184 -20.76 -14.07 -7.56
N ASP A 185 -21.25 -12.96 -8.10
CA ASP A 185 -20.51 -12.16 -9.07
C ASP A 185 -19.27 -11.55 -8.42
N THR A 186 -18.10 -11.76 -9.00
CA THR A 186 -16.85 -11.10 -8.56
C THR A 186 -16.43 -10.01 -9.54
N MET A 187 -15.46 -9.18 -9.16
CA MET A 187 -14.67 -8.42 -10.15
C MET A 187 -13.69 -9.36 -10.85
N GLY A 188 -13.28 -9.02 -12.08
CA GLY A 188 -12.53 -9.91 -12.95
C GLY A 188 -11.03 -9.97 -12.67
N ASN A 189 -10.33 -10.60 -13.62
CA ASN A 189 -8.89 -10.72 -13.71
C ASN A 189 -8.40 -9.83 -14.86
N THR A 190 -7.29 -9.13 -14.64
CA THR A 190 -6.67 -8.26 -15.65
C THR A 190 -5.33 -8.85 -16.12
N ILE A 191 -5.04 -8.77 -17.41
CA ILE A 191 -3.67 -8.86 -17.93
C ILE A 191 -3.30 -7.52 -18.55
N MET A 192 -2.10 -7.04 -18.21
CA MET A 192 -1.57 -5.78 -18.71
C MET A 192 -0.67 -6.02 -19.93
N PHE A 193 -0.50 -5.00 -20.75
CA PHE A 193 0.54 -4.96 -21.78
C PHE A 193 1.31 -3.64 -21.74
N LEU A 194 2.47 -3.63 -22.40
CA LEU A 194 3.27 -2.46 -22.68
C LEU A 194 3.59 -2.42 -24.17
N ALA A 195 3.42 -1.25 -24.79
CA ALA A 195 3.89 -0.95 -26.12
C ALA A 195 5.02 0.09 -26.10
N ALA A 196 5.89 0.06 -27.09
CA ALA A 196 7.02 0.96 -27.22
C ALA A 196 7.02 1.63 -28.60
N ASP A 197 7.16 2.95 -28.62
CA ASP A 197 7.42 3.69 -29.86
C ASP A 197 8.83 3.38 -30.36
N ARG A 198 8.93 2.79 -31.57
CA ARG A 198 10.21 2.43 -32.21
C ARG A 198 10.78 3.57 -33.05
N GLY A 199 10.05 4.68 -33.22
CA GLY A 199 10.43 5.83 -34.05
C GLY A 199 10.32 5.58 -35.56
N GLU A 200 9.86 4.41 -35.97
CA GLU A 200 9.60 4.03 -37.36
C GLU A 200 8.37 3.11 -37.43
N PRO A 201 7.68 3.03 -38.58
CA PRO A 201 6.46 2.23 -38.71
C PRO A 201 6.71 0.75 -38.42
N VAL A 202 5.89 0.16 -37.54
CA VAL A 202 5.98 -1.25 -37.16
C VAL A 202 4.77 -2.00 -37.67
N HIS A 203 5.01 -3.01 -38.51
CA HIS A 203 3.95 -3.91 -38.97
C HIS A 203 3.58 -4.91 -37.87
N TYR A 204 2.27 -5.11 -37.64
CA TYR A 204 1.76 -6.10 -36.71
C TYR A 204 0.77 -7.04 -37.41
N GLU A 205 1.08 -8.34 -37.37
CA GLU A 205 0.20 -9.40 -37.85
C GLU A 205 -0.51 -10.04 -36.65
N LYS A 206 -1.84 -9.94 -36.60
CA LYS A 206 -2.63 -10.54 -35.51
C LYS A 206 -2.49 -12.07 -35.51
N PRO A 207 -2.22 -12.70 -34.34
CA PRO A 207 -2.28 -14.14 -34.20
C PRO A 207 -3.68 -14.71 -34.51
N ILE A 208 -3.74 -15.85 -35.21
CA ILE A 208 -5.00 -16.48 -35.64
C ILE A 208 -5.98 -16.84 -34.50
N TRP A 209 -5.47 -16.97 -33.28
CA TRP A 209 -6.24 -17.33 -32.09
C TRP A 209 -6.78 -16.12 -31.32
N ALA A 210 -6.34 -14.90 -31.65
CA ALA A 210 -6.76 -13.68 -30.97
C ALA A 210 -8.15 -13.22 -31.41
N ASN A 211 -8.85 -12.51 -30.52
CA ASN A 211 -10.16 -11.96 -30.82
C ASN A 211 -10.06 -10.84 -31.87
N THR A 212 -11.19 -10.49 -32.47
CA THR A 212 -11.29 -9.33 -33.38
C THR A 212 -12.30 -8.36 -32.80
N TYR A 213 -11.90 -7.09 -32.69
CA TYR A 213 -12.74 -6.02 -32.20
C TYR A 213 -12.87 -4.92 -33.25
N THR A 214 -14.03 -4.28 -33.25
CA THR A 214 -14.35 -3.07 -34.00
C THR A 214 -14.43 -1.88 -33.04
N GLU A 215 -14.46 -0.66 -33.59
CA GLU A 215 -14.72 0.56 -32.81
C GLU A 215 -16.01 0.47 -31.98
N GLU A 216 -17.05 -0.14 -32.57
CA GLU A 216 -18.35 -0.29 -31.91
C GLU A 216 -18.26 -1.23 -30.71
N ASP A 217 -17.43 -2.27 -30.78
CA ASP A 217 -17.19 -3.18 -29.65
C ASP A 217 -16.46 -2.46 -28.50
N LEU A 218 -15.56 -1.52 -28.83
CA LEU A 218 -14.72 -0.81 -27.86
C LEU A 218 -15.21 0.61 -27.52
N LYS A 219 -16.42 1.00 -27.93
CA LYS A 219 -16.96 2.37 -27.72
C LYS A 219 -16.98 2.85 -26.26
N TYR A 220 -17.02 1.93 -25.30
CA TYR A 220 -16.99 2.22 -23.85
C TYR A 220 -15.64 1.87 -23.20
N ARG A 221 -14.60 1.65 -24.00
CA ARG A 221 -13.26 1.26 -23.57
C ARG A 221 -12.27 2.28 -24.14
N PRO A 222 -11.80 3.27 -23.37
CA PRO A 222 -10.82 4.22 -23.89
C PRO A 222 -9.55 3.50 -24.36
N HIS A 223 -9.21 3.67 -25.64
CA HIS A 223 -8.09 2.99 -26.28
C HIS A 223 -7.11 3.93 -27.01
N ALA A 224 -7.12 5.23 -26.67
CA ALA A 224 -6.24 6.25 -27.24
C ALA A 224 -5.63 7.12 -26.12
N ASP A 225 -4.59 7.91 -26.46
CA ASP A 225 -3.97 8.88 -25.54
C ASP A 225 -5.01 9.87 -25.00
N LYS A 226 -5.46 9.65 -23.76
CA LYS A 226 -6.53 10.42 -23.14
C LYS A 226 -6.40 10.44 -21.62
N ILE A 227 -6.68 11.60 -21.04
CA ILE A 227 -6.86 11.79 -19.60
C ILE A 227 -8.32 12.15 -19.38
N CYS A 228 -9.04 11.31 -18.62
CA CYS A 228 -10.43 11.53 -18.25
C CYS A 228 -10.63 11.34 -16.73
N ALA A 229 -11.88 11.40 -16.28
CA ALA A 229 -12.27 11.01 -14.93
C ALA A 229 -13.50 10.10 -14.97
N GLN A 230 -13.64 9.25 -13.95
CA GLN A 230 -14.76 8.33 -13.79
C GLN A 230 -15.97 9.06 -13.17
N ALA A 231 -17.10 8.98 -13.86
CA ALA A 231 -18.37 9.53 -13.39
C ALA A 231 -18.95 8.71 -12.24
N ASP A 232 -19.73 9.36 -11.38
CA ASP A 232 -20.42 8.68 -10.28
C ASP A 232 -21.49 7.72 -10.83
N GLY A 233 -21.43 6.46 -10.43
CA GLY A 233 -22.28 5.38 -10.93
C GLY A 233 -21.85 4.77 -12.28
N GLY A 234 -20.71 5.21 -12.84
CA GLY A 234 -20.13 4.71 -14.09
C GLY A 234 -20.20 5.70 -15.24
N GLY A 235 -19.23 5.62 -16.15
CA GLY A 235 -19.07 6.51 -17.29
C GLY A 235 -17.83 7.38 -17.22
N ILE A 236 -17.53 8.07 -18.31
CA ILE A 236 -16.30 8.86 -18.45
C ILE A 236 -16.65 10.31 -18.70
N VAL A 237 -16.10 11.19 -17.87
CA VAL A 237 -16.29 12.65 -17.93
C VAL A 237 -14.96 13.36 -18.10
N ILE A 238 -15.04 14.63 -18.47
CA ILE A 238 -13.87 15.53 -18.47
C ILE A 238 -13.49 15.78 -17.00
N PRO A 239 -12.20 15.67 -16.61
CA PRO A 239 -11.77 15.97 -15.26
C PRO A 239 -12.12 17.41 -14.89
N GLU A 240 -12.74 17.61 -13.74
CA GLU A 240 -12.99 18.94 -13.20
C GLU A 240 -12.01 19.24 -12.07
N GLU A 241 -11.37 20.41 -12.12
CA GLU A 241 -10.43 20.83 -11.09
C GLU A 241 -11.12 20.95 -9.73
N GLY A 242 -10.51 20.37 -8.69
CA GLY A 242 -11.05 20.39 -7.32
C GLY A 242 -12.17 19.39 -7.06
N LYS A 243 -12.63 18.61 -8.05
CA LYS A 243 -13.48 17.44 -7.80
C LYS A 243 -12.62 16.21 -7.53
N ASN A 244 -12.88 15.52 -6.42
CA ASN A 244 -12.19 14.29 -6.01
C ASN A 244 -12.67 13.06 -6.81
N GLN A 245 -12.73 13.20 -8.14
CA GLN A 245 -13.09 12.13 -9.07
C GLN A 245 -11.89 11.25 -9.34
N LEU A 246 -12.13 9.93 -9.45
CA LEU A 246 -11.08 9.00 -9.85
C LEU A 246 -10.60 9.30 -11.29
N PRO A 247 -9.32 9.65 -11.51
CA PRO A 247 -8.79 9.85 -12.84
C PRO A 247 -8.72 8.55 -13.65
N GLU A 248 -8.91 8.66 -14.96
CA GLU A 248 -8.80 7.60 -15.95
C GLU A 248 -7.66 7.95 -16.91
N PHE A 249 -6.67 7.07 -17.02
CA PHE A 249 -5.53 7.25 -17.92
C PHE A 249 -5.50 6.13 -18.94
N SER A 250 -5.50 6.50 -20.22
CA SER A 250 -5.20 5.58 -21.30
C SER A 250 -4.12 6.21 -22.16
N ASN A 251 -3.08 5.44 -22.44
CA ASN A 251 -1.99 5.84 -23.30
C ASN A 251 -1.74 4.75 -24.33
N MET A 252 -1.16 5.12 -25.47
CA MET A 252 -0.78 4.15 -26.48
C MET A 252 0.20 3.08 -25.94
N ASP A 253 1.05 3.45 -24.97
CA ASP A 253 2.03 2.55 -24.36
C ASP A 253 1.42 1.61 -23.31
N ALA A 254 0.38 2.01 -22.59
CA ALA A 254 -0.22 1.25 -21.48
C ALA A 254 -1.52 1.89 -20.95
N GLY A 255 -2.11 1.29 -19.91
CA GLY A 255 -3.19 1.91 -19.12
C GLY A 255 -4.57 1.31 -19.34
N TYR A 256 -4.66 0.23 -20.11
CA TYR A 256 -5.91 -0.45 -20.41
C TYR A 256 -6.32 -1.45 -19.31
N TRP A 257 -6.54 -0.94 -18.10
CA TRP A 257 -6.93 -1.75 -16.93
C TRP A 257 -8.26 -2.48 -17.12
N TRP A 258 -9.09 -2.03 -18.07
CA TRP A 258 -10.38 -2.58 -18.45
C TRP A 258 -10.27 -3.82 -19.34
N ILE A 259 -9.05 -4.21 -19.78
CA ILE A 259 -8.80 -5.51 -20.40
C ILE A 259 -8.87 -6.57 -19.31
N GLU A 260 -10.11 -6.85 -18.92
CA GLU A 260 -10.47 -7.67 -17.80
C GLU A 260 -11.56 -8.66 -18.24
N LEU A 261 -11.50 -9.87 -17.70
CA LEU A 261 -12.50 -10.92 -17.88
C LEU A 261 -12.72 -11.63 -16.55
N GLY A 262 -13.87 -12.25 -16.41
CA GLY A 262 -14.24 -12.94 -15.18
C GLY A 262 -15.32 -12.19 -14.42
N GLY A 263 -15.68 -12.73 -13.25
CA GLY A 263 -16.79 -12.21 -12.46
C GLY A 263 -18.13 -12.87 -12.75
N ASP A 264 -18.30 -13.44 -13.93
CA ASP A 264 -19.47 -14.20 -14.39
C ASP A 264 -19.20 -15.72 -14.54
N TYR A 265 -17.99 -16.16 -14.16
CA TYR A 265 -17.58 -17.56 -14.13
C TYR A 265 -18.04 -18.23 -12.82
N ASP A 266 -18.16 -19.56 -12.83
CA ASP A 266 -18.57 -20.34 -11.66
C ASP A 266 -17.60 -20.15 -10.49
N ASN A 267 -16.29 -20.12 -10.76
CA ASN A 267 -15.26 -19.85 -9.76
C ASN A 267 -14.02 -19.20 -10.38
N ILE A 268 -13.81 -17.91 -10.09
CA ILE A 268 -12.69 -17.14 -10.66
C ILE A 268 -11.30 -17.67 -10.26
N ILE A 269 -11.17 -18.32 -9.10
CA ILE A 269 -9.89 -18.84 -8.61
C ILE A 269 -9.56 -20.15 -9.31
N GLU A 270 -10.52 -21.09 -9.36
CA GLU A 270 -10.34 -22.40 -9.98
C GLU A 270 -10.14 -22.29 -11.50
N GLN A 271 -10.86 -21.38 -12.14
CA GLN A 271 -10.81 -21.15 -13.58
C GLN A 271 -9.79 -20.08 -13.99
N GLY A 272 -8.91 -19.68 -13.08
CA GLY A 272 -7.95 -18.60 -13.27
C GLY A 272 -7.06 -18.75 -14.51
N GLU A 273 -6.61 -19.97 -14.80
CA GLU A 273 -5.78 -20.30 -15.96
C GLU A 273 -6.57 -20.21 -17.27
N GLU A 274 -7.84 -20.65 -17.28
CA GLU A 274 -8.74 -20.51 -18.44
C GLU A 274 -9.00 -19.03 -18.74
N ILE A 275 -9.29 -18.25 -17.69
CA ILE A 275 -9.50 -16.81 -17.78
C ILE A 275 -8.25 -16.10 -18.31
N ARG A 276 -7.05 -16.51 -17.87
CA ARG A 276 -5.78 -15.98 -18.40
C ARG A 276 -5.68 -16.20 -19.91
N ASP A 277 -5.94 -17.42 -20.38
CA ASP A 277 -5.80 -17.73 -21.81
C ASP A 277 -6.82 -16.96 -22.66
N GLU A 278 -8.04 -16.76 -22.14
CA GLU A 278 -9.04 -15.89 -22.75
C GLU A 278 -8.62 -14.41 -22.76
N LEU A 279 -8.00 -13.93 -21.69
CA LEU A 279 -7.44 -12.58 -21.60
C LEU A 279 -6.34 -12.35 -22.62
N LEU A 280 -5.50 -13.35 -22.91
CA LEU A 280 -4.50 -13.24 -23.97
C LEU A 280 -5.17 -13.00 -25.34
N LYS A 281 -6.27 -13.70 -25.65
CA LYS A 281 -7.05 -13.46 -26.88
C LYS A 281 -7.59 -12.04 -26.93
N CYS A 282 -8.04 -11.50 -25.79
CA CYS A 282 -8.49 -10.13 -25.65
C CYS A 282 -7.37 -9.12 -25.88
N VAL A 283 -6.23 -9.23 -25.19
CA VAL A 283 -5.10 -8.29 -25.31
C VAL A 283 -4.61 -8.20 -26.76
N TYR A 284 -4.34 -9.35 -27.39
CA TYR A 284 -3.83 -9.37 -28.77
C TYR A 284 -4.88 -8.90 -29.78
N GLY A 285 -6.16 -9.08 -29.49
CA GLY A 285 -7.26 -8.57 -30.30
C GLY A 285 -7.45 -7.05 -30.17
N VAL A 286 -7.35 -6.51 -28.95
CA VAL A 286 -7.39 -5.07 -28.70
C VAL A 286 -6.18 -4.40 -29.35
N TRP A 287 -4.99 -5.01 -29.25
CA TRP A 287 -3.80 -4.50 -29.92
C TRP A 287 -3.91 -4.54 -31.45
N ASP A 288 -4.48 -5.61 -32.03
CA ASP A 288 -4.80 -5.65 -33.46
C ASP A 288 -5.73 -4.51 -33.88
N HIS A 289 -6.78 -4.26 -33.11
CA HIS A 289 -7.68 -3.16 -33.37
C HIS A 289 -6.93 -1.82 -33.37
N ILE A 290 -6.16 -1.54 -32.31
CA ILE A 290 -5.36 -0.31 -32.20
C ILE A 290 -4.37 -0.15 -33.38
N LYS A 291 -3.67 -1.22 -33.77
CA LYS A 291 -2.62 -1.18 -34.80
C LYS A 291 -3.13 -1.17 -36.23
N ASN A 292 -4.17 -1.93 -36.52
CA ASN A 292 -4.56 -2.28 -37.89
C ASN A 292 -5.94 -1.75 -38.28
N GLN A 293 -6.74 -1.26 -37.33
CA GLN A 293 -8.07 -0.74 -37.61
C GLN A 293 -8.18 0.71 -37.14
N GLY A 294 -8.58 1.62 -38.03
CA GLY A 294 -8.66 3.05 -37.71
C GLY A 294 -7.30 3.74 -37.66
N ASP A 295 -7.32 5.05 -37.36
CA ASP A 295 -6.12 5.86 -37.15
C ASP A 295 -6.04 6.23 -35.66
N HIS A 296 -5.34 5.39 -34.90
CA HIS A 296 -5.13 5.56 -33.48
C HIS A 296 -3.81 6.26 -33.14
N GLY A 297 -2.97 6.60 -34.14
CA GLY A 297 -1.61 7.08 -33.89
C GLY A 297 -0.63 6.00 -33.42
N ALA A 298 -0.94 4.72 -33.63
CA ALA A 298 -0.13 3.57 -33.20
C ALA A 298 0.89 3.09 -34.26
N GLU A 299 1.08 3.82 -35.36
CA GLU A 299 1.90 3.39 -36.52
C GLU A 299 3.29 2.90 -36.10
N ASN A 300 3.98 3.66 -35.25
CA ASN A 300 5.35 3.37 -34.83
C ASN A 300 5.45 2.51 -33.57
N TYR A 301 4.32 2.20 -32.94
CA TYR A 301 4.32 1.43 -31.70
C TYR A 301 4.41 -0.07 -31.97
N ASP A 302 5.21 -0.74 -31.14
CA ASP A 302 5.44 -2.19 -31.11
C ASP A 302 4.97 -2.77 -29.77
N LEU A 303 4.40 -3.99 -29.79
CA LEU A 303 3.96 -4.67 -28.57
C LEU A 303 5.19 -5.27 -27.86
N ASP A 304 5.64 -4.60 -26.81
CA ASP A 304 6.92 -4.89 -26.15
C ASP A 304 6.78 -5.96 -25.05
N TRP A 305 5.65 -5.96 -24.33
CA TRP A 305 5.41 -6.91 -23.24
C TRP A 305 3.92 -7.19 -23.04
N VAL A 306 3.58 -8.44 -22.73
CA VAL A 306 2.24 -8.85 -22.28
C VAL A 306 2.41 -9.68 -21.00
N GLY A 307 1.63 -9.36 -19.97
CA GLY A 307 1.65 -10.09 -18.71
C GLY A 307 1.17 -11.53 -18.87
N MET A 308 1.76 -12.44 -18.10
CA MET A 308 1.37 -13.86 -18.08
C MET A 308 0.73 -14.27 -16.76
N VAL A 309 0.89 -13.46 -15.71
CA VAL A 309 0.24 -13.69 -14.42
C VAL A 309 -0.97 -12.76 -14.34
N PRO A 310 -2.20 -13.29 -14.27
CA PRO A 310 -3.39 -12.45 -14.17
C PRO A 310 -3.44 -11.74 -12.80
N GLY A 311 -3.75 -10.45 -12.82
CA GLY A 311 -4.07 -9.69 -11.63
C GLY A 311 -5.54 -9.89 -11.27
N TYR A 312 -5.82 -10.71 -10.26
CA TYR A 312 -7.17 -10.88 -9.72
C TYR A 312 -7.60 -9.59 -9.02
N ARG A 313 -8.82 -9.09 -9.24
CA ARG A 313 -9.35 -7.95 -8.48
C ARG A 313 -10.08 -8.35 -7.21
N GLU A 314 -10.94 -9.37 -7.32
CA GLU A 314 -11.76 -9.87 -6.23
C GLU A 314 -11.60 -11.38 -6.07
N SER A 315 -11.65 -11.82 -4.82
CA SER A 315 -11.78 -13.22 -4.47
C SER A 315 -12.41 -13.30 -3.08
N ARG A 316 -11.91 -14.18 -2.20
CA ARG A 316 -12.50 -14.38 -0.88
C ARG A 316 -12.18 -13.22 0.06
N ARG A 317 -13.16 -12.90 0.90
CA ARG A 317 -13.06 -11.97 2.03
C ARG A 317 -13.29 -12.77 3.31
N LEU A 318 -12.30 -12.85 4.17
CA LEU A 318 -12.39 -13.56 5.45
C LEU A 318 -13.16 -12.71 6.47
N GLU A 319 -13.85 -13.35 7.42
CA GLU A 319 -14.65 -12.62 8.42
C GLU A 319 -13.89 -12.37 9.73
N GLY A 320 -13.86 -11.11 10.13
CA GLY A 320 -13.46 -10.66 11.46
C GLY A 320 -14.65 -10.34 12.36
N ASP A 321 -14.38 -9.76 13.53
CA ASP A 321 -15.42 -9.32 14.47
C ASP A 321 -16.23 -8.13 13.94
N TYR A 322 -15.73 -7.45 12.89
CA TYR A 322 -16.44 -6.37 12.19
C TYR A 322 -16.32 -6.55 10.67
N ILE A 323 -17.40 -6.24 9.95
CA ILE A 323 -17.42 -6.20 8.48
C ILE A 323 -17.59 -4.74 8.07
N LEU A 324 -16.53 -4.14 7.53
CA LEU A 324 -16.60 -2.78 6.99
C LEU A 324 -17.50 -2.76 5.76
N ASN A 325 -18.39 -1.77 5.66
CA ASN A 325 -19.39 -1.70 4.59
C ASN A 325 -19.47 -0.29 3.94
N GLU A 326 -20.23 -0.16 2.86
CA GLU A 326 -20.43 1.08 2.09
C GLU A 326 -20.82 2.27 2.96
N ASN A 327 -21.66 2.06 3.98
CA ASN A 327 -22.12 3.14 4.84
C ASN A 327 -20.96 3.72 5.67
N ASP A 328 -20.02 2.89 6.10
CA ASP A 328 -18.82 3.34 6.81
C ASP A 328 -17.90 4.15 5.89
N VAL A 329 -17.73 3.70 4.64
CA VAL A 329 -16.93 4.39 3.61
C VAL A 329 -17.52 5.76 3.31
N ARG A 330 -18.82 5.83 3.00
CA ARG A 330 -19.51 7.09 2.67
C ARG A 330 -19.57 8.07 3.82
N ALA A 331 -19.62 7.57 5.06
CA ALA A 331 -19.65 8.40 6.26
C ALA A 331 -18.26 8.93 6.66
N ASN A 332 -17.18 8.55 5.97
CA ASN A 332 -15.80 8.84 6.38
C ASN A 332 -15.56 8.43 7.85
N ARG A 333 -16.05 7.24 8.22
CA ARG A 333 -16.16 6.87 9.62
C ARG A 333 -14.79 6.79 10.29
N ILE A 334 -14.66 7.42 11.45
CA ILE A 334 -13.51 7.28 12.36
C ILE A 334 -13.90 6.29 13.45
N PHE A 335 -13.25 5.13 13.47
CA PHE A 335 -13.45 4.11 14.49
C PHE A 335 -12.47 4.30 15.64
N GLU A 336 -12.90 4.04 16.86
CA GLU A 336 -12.03 4.12 18.06
C GLU A 336 -10.84 3.15 17.97
N ASP A 337 -11.04 2.00 17.33
CA ASP A 337 -10.02 0.99 17.07
C ASP A 337 -9.41 1.07 15.66
N ALA A 338 -9.40 2.24 15.04
CA ALA A 338 -8.77 2.46 13.73
C ALA A 338 -7.27 2.14 13.77
N VAL A 339 -6.78 1.42 12.77
CA VAL A 339 -5.35 1.11 12.59
C VAL A 339 -4.85 1.34 11.17
N ALA A 340 -5.77 1.52 10.23
CA ALA A 340 -5.50 1.78 8.82
C ALA A 340 -6.60 2.69 8.26
N TYR A 341 -6.45 3.11 7.00
CA TYR A 341 -7.40 3.99 6.35
C TYR A 341 -7.43 3.77 4.84
N GLY A 342 -8.53 4.19 4.21
CA GLY A 342 -8.72 4.15 2.77
C GLY A 342 -9.35 5.45 2.26
N GLY A 343 -9.14 5.72 0.97
CA GLY A 343 -9.69 6.91 0.30
C GLY A 343 -10.08 6.65 -1.15
N TRP A 344 -9.72 5.50 -1.72
CA TRP A 344 -10.07 5.12 -3.09
C TRP A 344 -11.59 5.06 -3.27
N PRO A 345 -12.21 5.64 -4.32
CA PRO A 345 -13.63 5.47 -4.59
C PRO A 345 -14.03 3.99 -4.65
N MET A 346 -15.30 3.67 -4.38
CA MET A 346 -15.77 2.30 -4.53
C MET A 346 -15.83 1.97 -6.03
N ASP A 347 -14.80 1.28 -6.51
CA ASP A 347 -14.56 0.96 -7.92
C ASP A 347 -14.97 -0.49 -8.19
N VAL A 348 -16.24 -0.66 -8.59
CA VAL A 348 -16.88 -1.95 -8.81
C VAL A 348 -16.83 -2.30 -10.28
N HIS A 349 -15.98 -3.28 -10.63
CA HIS A 349 -15.80 -3.73 -12.02
C HIS A 349 -16.99 -4.58 -12.45
N VAL A 350 -17.35 -4.45 -13.73
CA VAL A 350 -18.53 -5.10 -14.27
C VAL A 350 -18.24 -6.60 -14.50
N PRO A 351 -19.10 -7.52 -14.00
CA PRO A 351 -18.98 -8.94 -14.31
C PRO A 351 -18.96 -9.20 -15.82
N GLY A 352 -18.09 -10.09 -16.28
CA GLY A 352 -17.85 -10.35 -17.71
C GLY A 352 -16.84 -9.40 -18.36
N GLY A 353 -16.55 -8.24 -17.74
CA GLY A 353 -15.49 -7.32 -18.14
C GLY A 353 -15.57 -6.87 -19.60
N LEU A 354 -14.56 -7.21 -20.41
CA LEU A 354 -14.51 -6.88 -21.84
C LEU A 354 -15.57 -7.62 -22.68
N ARG A 355 -16.19 -8.70 -22.17
CA ARG A 355 -17.32 -9.34 -22.86
C ARG A 355 -18.62 -8.55 -22.74
N ASP A 356 -18.73 -7.64 -21.77
CA ASP A 356 -19.85 -6.68 -21.72
C ASP A 356 -19.55 -5.45 -22.58
N LEU A 357 -19.92 -5.55 -23.86
CA LEU A 357 -19.74 -4.49 -24.86
C LEU A 357 -20.73 -3.33 -24.73
N ASN A 358 -21.70 -3.42 -23.81
CA ASN A 358 -22.80 -2.46 -23.69
C ASN A 358 -22.71 -1.55 -22.46
N SER A 359 -21.68 -1.71 -21.63
CA SER A 359 -21.46 -0.90 -20.43
C SER A 359 -20.01 -0.41 -20.36
N TYR A 360 -19.71 0.51 -19.45
CA TYR A 360 -18.33 0.86 -19.09
C TYR A 360 -17.69 -0.23 -18.23
N GLY A 361 -16.36 -0.34 -18.24
CA GLY A 361 -15.64 -1.42 -17.53
C GLY A 361 -15.84 -1.45 -16.01
N SER A 362 -16.18 -0.31 -15.40
CA SER A 362 -16.51 -0.25 -13.97
C SER A 362 -17.60 0.79 -13.66
N LYS A 363 -18.21 0.62 -12.48
CA LYS A 363 -19.06 1.61 -11.82
C LYS A 363 -18.30 2.16 -10.62
N VAL A 364 -17.96 3.44 -10.70
CA VAL A 364 -17.21 4.14 -9.65
C VAL A 364 -18.16 4.98 -8.83
N TYR A 365 -18.13 4.80 -7.50
CA TYR A 365 -18.90 5.61 -6.57
C TYR A 365 -17.95 6.51 -5.79
N ASN A 366 -17.93 7.79 -6.18
CA ASN A 366 -17.03 8.78 -5.63
C ASN A 366 -17.53 9.26 -4.25
N PHE A 367 -16.59 9.59 -3.38
CA PHE A 367 -16.87 10.21 -2.08
C PHE A 367 -15.70 11.12 -1.67
N GLU A 368 -15.99 12.11 -0.85
CA GLU A 368 -15.02 13.10 -0.36
C GLU A 368 -14.22 12.55 0.82
N GLY A 369 -12.95 12.93 0.96
CA GLY A 369 -12.14 12.58 2.13
C GLY A 369 -11.69 11.11 2.19
N CYS A 370 -11.56 10.58 3.41
CA CYS A 370 -11.10 9.22 3.72
C CYS A 370 -11.89 8.62 4.88
N TYR A 371 -11.85 7.30 4.99
CA TYR A 371 -12.43 6.53 6.10
C TYR A 371 -11.35 5.73 6.81
N THR A 372 -11.58 5.38 8.06
CA THR A 372 -10.69 4.48 8.82
C THR A 372 -11.16 3.03 8.76
N ILE A 373 -10.21 2.10 8.88
CA ILE A 373 -10.47 0.66 8.93
C ILE A 373 -10.20 0.19 10.37
N PRO A 374 -11.21 -0.34 11.08
CA PRO A 374 -11.04 -0.79 12.46
C PRO A 374 -10.22 -2.08 12.52
N TYR A 375 -9.46 -2.25 13.59
CA TYR A 375 -8.63 -3.42 13.84
C TYR A 375 -9.41 -4.74 13.83
N ARG A 376 -10.69 -4.70 14.22
CA ARG A 376 -11.62 -5.85 14.13
C ARG A 376 -11.80 -6.41 12.71
N CYS A 377 -11.37 -5.70 11.67
CA CYS A 377 -11.37 -6.21 10.29
C CYS A 377 -10.15 -7.07 9.92
N TYR A 378 -9.13 -7.13 10.77
CA TYR A 378 -7.80 -7.64 10.44
C TYR A 378 -7.42 -8.93 11.19
N TYR A 379 -8.33 -9.52 11.96
CA TYR A 379 -8.15 -10.85 12.53
C TYR A 379 -9.36 -11.75 12.27
N SER A 380 -9.14 -13.06 12.23
CA SER A 380 -10.21 -14.03 12.07
C SER A 380 -11.11 -14.05 13.30
N ARG A 381 -12.43 -14.04 13.09
CA ARG A 381 -13.39 -14.27 14.17
C ARG A 381 -13.33 -15.71 14.71
N ASP A 382 -12.94 -16.67 13.87
CA ASP A 382 -13.09 -18.09 14.14
C ASP A 382 -11.78 -18.77 14.56
N ILE A 383 -10.64 -18.31 14.02
CA ILE A 383 -9.32 -18.92 14.25
C ILE A 383 -8.47 -17.98 15.12
N GLU A 384 -8.23 -18.40 16.36
CA GLU A 384 -7.70 -17.54 17.43
C GLU A 384 -6.32 -16.94 17.15
N ASN A 385 -5.48 -17.62 16.35
CA ASN A 385 -4.12 -17.17 16.02
C ASN A 385 -3.93 -16.77 14.54
N LEU A 386 -5.03 -16.47 13.85
CA LEU A 386 -5.01 -16.03 12.46
C LEU A 386 -5.36 -14.55 12.33
N MET A 387 -4.49 -13.84 11.64
CA MET A 387 -4.65 -12.47 11.21
C MET A 387 -4.73 -12.39 9.68
N MET A 388 -5.18 -11.26 9.16
CA MET A 388 -5.50 -11.09 7.73
C MET A 388 -4.87 -9.78 7.27
N ALA A 389 -4.15 -9.79 6.14
CA ALA A 389 -3.46 -8.62 5.64
C ALA A 389 -3.53 -8.53 4.11
N GLY A 390 -4.27 -7.55 3.62
CA GLY A 390 -4.40 -7.27 2.21
C GLY A 390 -5.85 -7.18 1.78
N ARG A 391 -6.19 -7.87 0.70
CA ARG A 391 -7.53 -7.82 0.07
C ARG A 391 -8.53 -8.74 0.79
N ASP A 392 -8.04 -9.77 1.45
CA ASP A 392 -8.80 -10.80 2.13
C ASP A 392 -9.38 -10.35 3.48
N ILE A 393 -9.23 -9.09 3.86
CA ILE A 393 -9.76 -8.52 5.11
C ILE A 393 -11.30 -8.46 5.15
N SER A 394 -11.83 -8.32 6.35
CA SER A 394 -13.28 -8.39 6.62
C SER A 394 -14.06 -7.17 6.13
N THR A 395 -14.73 -7.32 4.99
CA THR A 395 -15.44 -6.25 4.28
C THR A 395 -16.65 -6.80 3.50
N SER A 396 -17.69 -5.97 3.30
CA SER A 396 -18.69 -6.21 2.24
C SER A 396 -18.02 -6.00 0.87
N LYS A 397 -18.63 -6.49 -0.23
CA LYS A 397 -18.12 -6.24 -1.59
C LYS A 397 -17.98 -4.75 -1.89
N MET A 398 -18.92 -3.94 -1.44
CA MET A 398 -18.90 -2.50 -1.71
C MET A 398 -17.71 -1.84 -1.03
N ALA A 399 -17.49 -2.05 0.27
CA ALA A 399 -16.30 -1.54 0.95
C ALA A 399 -15.00 -2.15 0.38
N PHE A 400 -14.99 -3.45 0.08
CA PHE A 400 -13.87 -4.16 -0.53
C PHE A 400 -13.36 -3.48 -1.80
N SER A 401 -14.29 -3.03 -2.67
CA SER A 401 -13.95 -2.34 -3.91
C SER A 401 -13.13 -1.06 -3.71
N SER A 402 -13.16 -0.49 -2.50
CA SER A 402 -12.35 0.64 -2.08
C SER A 402 -11.08 0.21 -1.32
N THR A 403 -11.19 -0.74 -0.37
CA THR A 403 -10.06 -1.13 0.49
C THR A 403 -8.99 -1.99 -0.20
N ARG A 404 -9.36 -2.68 -1.31
CA ARG A 404 -8.49 -3.67 -2.00
C ARG A 404 -7.24 -3.09 -2.66
N VAL A 405 -7.10 -1.77 -2.72
CA VAL A 405 -5.96 -1.13 -3.39
C VAL A 405 -4.68 -1.26 -2.56
N MET A 406 -3.54 -1.35 -3.25
CA MET A 406 -2.28 -1.78 -2.64
C MET A 406 -1.77 -0.83 -1.55
N GLY A 407 -2.00 0.48 -1.67
CA GLY A 407 -1.65 1.47 -0.64
C GLY A 407 -2.34 1.19 0.68
N THR A 408 -3.67 1.09 0.65
CA THR A 408 -4.51 0.72 1.80
C THR A 408 -4.15 -0.66 2.37
N CYS A 409 -3.86 -1.63 1.50
CA CYS A 409 -3.40 -2.95 1.92
C CYS A 409 -2.05 -2.90 2.65
N ALA A 410 -1.13 -2.01 2.25
CA ALA A 410 0.20 -1.87 2.85
C ALA A 410 0.13 -1.39 4.31
N VAL A 411 -0.65 -0.34 4.57
CA VAL A 411 -0.82 0.22 5.92
C VAL A 411 -1.56 -0.75 6.83
N GLY A 412 -2.54 -1.50 6.30
CA GLY A 412 -3.17 -2.60 7.02
C GLY A 412 -2.19 -3.74 7.36
N GLY A 413 -1.29 -4.06 6.43
CA GLY A 413 -0.21 -5.03 6.65
C GLY A 413 0.70 -4.59 7.80
N GLN A 414 1.22 -3.36 7.76
CA GLN A 414 2.05 -2.81 8.84
C GLN A 414 1.33 -2.84 10.20
N ALA A 415 0.05 -2.46 10.25
CA ALA A 415 -0.77 -2.54 11.46
C ALA A 415 -0.83 -3.95 12.05
N VAL A 416 -1.07 -4.95 11.21
CA VAL A 416 -1.18 -6.36 11.63
C VAL A 416 0.16 -6.92 12.09
N GLY A 417 1.26 -6.57 11.41
CA GLY A 417 2.61 -6.97 11.82
C GLY A 417 3.00 -6.43 13.20
N THR A 418 2.78 -5.13 13.45
CA THR A 418 3.02 -4.53 14.77
C THR A 418 2.12 -5.16 15.83
N ALA A 419 0.84 -5.41 15.52
CA ALA A 419 -0.09 -6.04 16.44
C ALA A 419 0.29 -7.50 16.77
N ALA A 420 0.85 -8.26 15.82
CA ALA A 420 1.35 -9.61 16.07
C ALA A 420 2.52 -9.61 17.08
N ALA A 421 3.43 -8.65 16.98
CA ALA A 421 4.51 -8.50 17.94
C ALA A 421 3.99 -8.13 19.34
N LEU A 422 3.02 -7.22 19.44
CA LEU A 422 2.36 -6.90 20.71
C LEU A 422 1.61 -8.12 21.29
N ALA A 423 0.94 -8.91 20.44
CA ALA A 423 0.25 -10.13 20.84
C ALA A 423 1.22 -11.12 21.49
N LEU A 424 2.39 -11.36 20.89
CA LEU A 424 3.42 -12.22 21.47
C LEU A 424 4.04 -11.63 22.74
N ARG A 425 4.36 -10.33 22.74
CA ARG A 425 4.91 -9.61 23.91
C ARG A 425 4.03 -9.76 25.15
N TYR A 426 2.71 -9.69 24.99
CA TYR A 426 1.74 -9.75 26.09
C TYR A 426 1.09 -11.13 26.27
N GLY A 427 1.46 -12.14 25.49
CA GLY A 427 0.80 -13.46 25.51
C GLY A 427 -0.70 -13.37 25.21
N CYS A 428 -1.09 -12.46 24.32
CA CYS A 428 -2.46 -12.19 23.93
C CYS A 428 -2.78 -12.78 22.55
N THR A 429 -4.07 -13.00 22.31
CA THR A 429 -4.57 -13.25 20.96
C THR A 429 -4.68 -11.94 20.17
N PRO A 430 -4.72 -11.97 18.83
CA PRO A 430 -5.04 -10.80 18.01
C PRO A 430 -6.29 -10.07 18.51
N LYS A 431 -7.38 -10.80 18.79
CA LYS A 431 -8.61 -10.20 19.33
C LYS A 431 -8.39 -9.45 20.65
N GLN A 432 -7.58 -10.00 21.56
CA GLN A 432 -7.28 -9.36 22.85
C GLN A 432 -6.45 -8.09 22.71
N ILE A 433 -5.59 -7.97 21.68
CA ILE A 433 -4.90 -6.72 21.38
C ILE A 433 -5.90 -5.60 21.10
N GLY A 434 -6.90 -5.84 20.25
CA GLY A 434 -7.97 -4.86 19.98
C GLY A 434 -8.81 -4.48 21.19
N GLN A 435 -8.89 -5.35 22.20
CA GLN A 435 -9.69 -5.12 23.41
C GLN A 435 -8.91 -4.42 24.53
N ARG A 436 -7.60 -4.63 24.60
CA ARG A 436 -6.78 -4.26 25.78
C ARG A 436 -5.61 -3.33 25.46
N HIS A 437 -5.11 -3.38 24.23
CA HIS A 437 -3.86 -2.72 23.81
C HIS A 437 -4.01 -1.90 22.52
N ILE A 438 -5.24 -1.55 22.13
CA ILE A 438 -5.49 -0.82 20.87
C ILE A 438 -4.82 0.56 20.85
N HIS A 439 -4.82 1.25 21.99
CA HIS A 439 -4.18 2.56 22.11
C HIS A 439 -2.65 2.46 21.94
N GLU A 440 -2.01 1.47 22.57
CA GLU A 440 -0.58 1.22 22.42
C GLU A 440 -0.22 0.87 20.97
N LEU A 441 -1.05 0.04 20.30
CA LEU A 441 -0.89 -0.26 18.88
C LEU A 441 -0.96 1.01 18.02
N GLN A 442 -1.94 1.88 18.27
CA GLN A 442 -2.08 3.15 17.53
C GLN A 442 -0.86 4.07 17.74
N GLN A 443 -0.37 4.19 18.98
CA GLN A 443 0.81 5.00 19.27
C GLN A 443 2.07 4.44 18.60
N GLU A 444 2.29 3.12 18.65
CA GLU A 444 3.44 2.49 17.99
C GLU A 444 3.37 2.60 16.46
N LEU A 445 2.16 2.50 15.87
CA LEU A 445 1.96 2.73 14.45
C LEU A 445 2.35 4.16 14.04
N MET A 446 1.84 5.17 14.76
CA MET A 446 2.19 6.57 14.48
C MET A 446 3.68 6.86 14.70
N LYS A 447 4.29 6.25 15.74
CA LYS A 447 5.73 6.32 16.02
C LYS A 447 6.58 5.72 14.89
N ASN A 448 5.99 4.83 14.09
CA ASN A 448 6.57 4.19 12.92
C ASN A 448 5.97 4.72 11.59
N ASP A 449 5.57 6.00 11.60
CA ASP A 449 5.13 6.79 10.44
C ASP A 449 3.84 6.28 9.75
N CYS A 450 3.04 5.44 10.40
CA CYS A 450 1.67 5.19 9.94
C CYS A 450 0.75 6.37 10.32
N PHE A 451 -0.03 6.84 9.35
CA PHE A 451 -1.09 7.81 9.61
C PHE A 451 -2.41 7.11 9.97
N ILE A 452 -3.06 7.58 11.04
CA ILE A 452 -4.38 7.12 11.46
C ILE A 452 -5.30 8.35 11.54
N PRO A 453 -6.22 8.56 10.57
CA PRO A 453 -7.10 9.72 10.56
C PRO A 453 -7.88 9.87 11.86
N GLY A 454 -7.82 11.07 12.46
CA GLY A 454 -8.51 11.38 13.72
C GLY A 454 -7.70 11.12 14.99
N PHE A 455 -6.49 10.57 14.88
CA PHE A 455 -5.61 10.28 16.00
C PHE A 455 -4.33 11.13 15.91
N ALA A 456 -3.74 11.39 17.07
CA ALA A 456 -2.48 12.11 17.21
C ALA A 456 -1.60 11.38 18.22
N ASN A 457 -0.28 11.58 18.09
CA ASN A 457 0.67 11.16 19.10
C ASN A 457 0.32 11.77 20.46
N ASP A 458 0.06 10.90 21.43
CA ASP A 458 -0.15 11.28 22.81
C ASP A 458 0.76 10.54 23.80
N ASP A 459 1.80 9.89 23.28
CA ASP A 459 2.85 9.21 24.05
C ASP A 459 3.43 10.15 25.13
N GLU A 460 3.30 9.76 26.39
CA GLU A 460 3.77 10.55 27.54
C GLU A 460 5.29 10.50 27.71
N ALA A 461 5.94 9.48 27.13
CA ALA A 461 7.38 9.29 27.12
C ALA A 461 8.07 10.18 26.07
N ASP A 462 7.32 10.75 25.13
CA ASP A 462 7.85 11.71 24.17
C ASP A 462 8.12 13.07 24.85
N LEU A 463 9.39 13.32 25.15
CA LEU A 463 9.89 14.53 25.79
C LEU A 463 9.66 15.78 24.92
N ALA A 464 9.57 15.63 23.59
CA ALA A 464 9.39 16.75 22.68
C ALA A 464 8.04 17.45 22.89
N ARG A 465 6.98 16.69 23.24
CA ARG A 465 5.62 17.23 23.44
C ARG A 465 5.52 18.24 24.59
N LYS A 466 6.40 18.11 25.58
CA LYS A 466 6.44 19.00 26.75
C LYS A 466 7.51 20.10 26.60
N ALA A 467 8.36 20.03 25.58
CA ALA A 467 9.45 20.97 25.40
C ALA A 467 8.95 22.40 25.11
N VAL A 468 9.83 23.38 25.30
CA VAL A 468 9.64 24.75 24.80
C VAL A 468 10.37 24.86 23.46
N ILE A 469 9.63 25.14 22.40
CA ILE A 469 10.13 25.10 21.02
C ILE A 469 10.43 26.52 20.55
N SER A 470 11.57 26.70 19.91
CA SER A 470 11.90 27.90 19.14
C SER A 470 12.50 27.53 17.78
N ALA A 471 12.48 28.44 16.83
CA ALA A 471 13.11 28.27 15.53
C ALA A 471 13.87 29.53 15.12
N SER A 472 14.90 29.38 14.28
CA SER A 472 15.60 30.53 13.67
C SER A 472 14.66 31.39 12.84
N SER A 473 13.68 30.76 12.19
CA SER A 473 12.64 31.40 11.39
C SER A 473 11.41 30.50 11.25
N GLN A 474 10.28 31.08 10.87
CA GLN A 474 9.07 30.32 10.55
C GLN A 474 8.22 31.07 9.51
N ALA A 475 7.64 30.34 8.57
CA ALA A 475 6.68 30.89 7.62
C ALA A 475 5.30 31.07 8.27
N GLU A 476 4.47 31.92 7.67
CA GLU A 476 3.09 32.11 8.09
C GLU A 476 2.33 30.76 8.08
N ASN A 477 1.56 30.49 9.14
CA ASN A 477 0.82 29.24 9.37
C ASN A 477 1.66 27.95 9.46
N CYS A 478 2.99 28.05 9.49
CA CYS A 478 3.91 26.90 9.57
C CYS A 478 4.82 27.03 10.81
N SER A 479 4.22 27.19 11.99
CA SER A 479 4.93 27.49 13.22
C SER A 479 5.80 26.31 13.68
N ALA A 480 6.90 26.62 14.38
CA ALA A 480 7.73 25.64 15.04
C ALA A 480 6.94 24.72 16.00
N GLN A 481 5.85 25.22 16.61
CA GLN A 481 5.00 24.45 17.51
C GLN A 481 4.31 23.25 16.83
N ASN A 482 4.16 23.26 15.50
CA ASN A 482 3.51 22.18 14.76
C ASN A 482 4.27 20.86 14.90
N VAL A 483 5.59 20.89 15.10
CA VAL A 483 6.41 19.67 15.13
C VAL A 483 6.21 18.79 16.36
N VAL A 484 5.45 19.26 17.36
CA VAL A 484 5.20 18.53 18.62
C VAL A 484 3.70 18.39 18.93
N ASN A 485 2.83 18.70 17.96
CA ASN A 485 1.38 18.60 18.16
C ASN A 485 0.81 17.19 17.93
N GLY A 486 1.69 16.25 17.56
CA GLY A 486 1.39 14.83 17.37
C GLY A 486 0.76 14.46 16.03
N ILE A 487 0.68 15.39 15.09
CA ILE A 487 0.23 15.14 13.72
C ILE A 487 1.44 15.24 12.80
N SER A 488 1.70 14.20 12.00
CA SER A 488 2.90 14.13 11.17
C SER A 488 2.66 14.49 9.69
N ARG A 489 1.57 15.19 9.37
CA ARG A 489 1.23 15.59 7.99
C ARG A 489 0.26 16.76 7.95
N ASN A 490 0.13 17.41 6.79
CA ASN A 490 -0.98 18.32 6.53
C ASN A 490 -2.31 17.56 6.63
N CYS A 491 -3.31 18.19 7.27
CA CYS A 491 -4.59 17.54 7.58
C CYS A 491 -5.72 18.57 7.55
N GLY A 492 -6.88 18.19 6.97
CA GLY A 492 -8.07 19.03 6.98
C GLY A 492 -7.89 20.40 6.29
N GLY A 493 -7.08 20.44 5.24
CA GLY A 493 -6.75 21.67 4.49
C GLY A 493 -5.83 22.64 5.25
N ARG A 494 -5.20 22.20 6.35
CA ARG A 494 -4.26 23.00 7.14
C ARG A 494 -2.85 22.46 6.98
N MET A 495 -1.90 23.38 6.84
CA MET A 495 -0.48 23.05 6.90
C MET A 495 -0.10 22.68 8.34
N ASN A 496 0.61 21.56 8.50
CA ASN A 496 1.04 21.07 9.82
C ASN A 496 2.55 20.84 9.90
N CYS A 497 3.35 21.53 9.09
CA CYS A 497 4.80 21.51 9.22
C CYS A 497 5.31 22.79 9.89
N TRP A 498 6.49 22.70 10.51
CA TRP A 498 7.36 23.85 10.59
C TRP A 498 7.97 24.08 9.21
N ARG A 499 7.92 25.31 8.72
CA ARG A 499 8.58 25.72 7.48
C ARG A 499 9.48 26.91 7.74
N SER A 500 10.76 26.82 7.38
CA SER A 500 11.72 27.90 7.59
C SER A 500 11.64 29.00 6.52
N ALA A 501 12.37 30.10 6.76
CA ALA A 501 12.84 31.00 5.71
C ALA A 501 13.81 30.28 4.75
N PRO A 502 14.20 30.90 3.62
CA PRO A 502 15.10 30.26 2.66
C PRO A 502 16.44 29.78 3.26
N LEU A 503 16.90 28.59 2.86
CA LEU A 503 18.15 27.93 3.27
C LEU A 503 19.39 28.59 2.64
N GLN A 504 19.57 29.89 2.86
CA GLN A 504 20.85 30.59 2.56
C GLN A 504 21.89 30.32 3.64
N GLU A 505 21.41 30.05 4.86
CA GLU A 505 22.15 29.56 6.01
C GLU A 505 21.32 28.45 6.69
N PRO A 506 21.95 27.54 7.44
CA PRO A 506 21.23 26.48 8.14
C PRO A 506 20.10 27.04 9.01
N GLN A 507 18.91 26.45 8.90
CA GLN A 507 17.75 26.84 9.69
C GLN A 507 17.55 25.87 10.84
N THR A 508 17.24 26.39 12.02
CA THR A 508 17.27 25.60 13.26
C THR A 508 15.91 25.51 13.93
N LEU A 509 15.66 24.35 14.54
CA LEU A 509 14.65 24.10 15.56
C LEU A 509 15.36 23.78 16.86
N SER A 510 15.04 24.48 17.95
CA SER A 510 15.53 24.20 19.30
C SER A 510 14.37 23.75 20.17
N LEU A 511 14.50 22.56 20.78
CA LEU A 511 13.54 21.99 21.71
C LEU A 511 14.19 21.95 23.11
N LYS A 512 13.85 22.93 23.94
CA LYS A 512 14.32 22.98 25.33
C LYS A 512 13.47 22.08 26.21
N LEU A 513 14.07 21.06 26.78
CA LEU A 513 13.38 20.06 27.60
C LEU A 513 12.93 20.69 28.93
N MET A 514 11.83 20.18 29.49
CA MET A 514 11.30 20.67 30.77
C MET A 514 12.26 20.45 31.93
N GLU A 515 12.99 19.35 31.87
CA GLU A 515 14.04 18.99 32.80
C GLU A 515 15.18 18.31 32.05
N ARG A 516 16.35 18.34 32.68
CA ARG A 516 17.51 17.58 32.21
C ARG A 516 17.14 16.10 32.17
N SER A 517 17.27 15.49 30.99
CA SER A 517 16.82 14.12 30.74
C SER A 517 17.84 13.33 29.92
N PRO A 518 17.96 12.01 30.11
CA PRO A 518 18.72 11.15 29.22
C PRO A 518 17.98 11.04 27.88
N VAL A 519 18.63 11.44 26.78
CA VAL A 519 18.07 11.29 25.43
C VAL A 519 18.62 10.01 24.80
N HIS A 520 17.76 9.02 24.61
CA HIS A 520 18.04 7.75 23.96
C HIS A 520 17.85 7.82 22.45
N GLN A 521 16.84 8.54 21.97
CA GLN A 521 16.53 8.60 20.55
C GLN A 521 15.85 9.91 20.16
N VAL A 522 16.22 10.45 19.00
CA VAL A 522 15.48 11.52 18.33
C VAL A 522 14.90 10.98 17.04
N ARG A 523 13.59 11.15 16.84
CA ARG A 523 12.88 10.81 15.60
C ARG A 523 12.44 12.07 14.89
N LEU A 524 12.71 12.14 13.59
CA LEU A 524 12.33 13.25 12.73
C LEU A 524 11.46 12.75 11.58
N THR A 525 10.30 13.36 11.39
CA THR A 525 9.42 13.08 10.26
C THR A 525 9.41 14.29 9.33
N PHE A 526 9.94 14.11 8.12
CA PHE A 526 10.07 15.17 7.12
C PHE A 526 8.91 15.20 6.13
N ASP A 527 8.74 16.33 5.44
CA ASP A 527 7.79 16.43 4.35
C ASP A 527 8.30 15.68 3.11
N THR A 528 7.43 14.89 2.50
CA THR A 528 7.69 14.11 1.27
C THR A 528 6.66 14.41 0.18
N ASP A 529 5.90 15.50 0.35
CA ASP A 529 4.80 15.88 -0.53
C ASP A 529 3.80 14.72 -0.69
N LEU A 530 3.00 14.51 0.34
CA LEU A 530 1.99 13.46 0.40
C LEU A 530 0.78 13.72 -0.53
N SER A 531 0.77 14.85 -1.24
CA SER A 531 -0.27 15.18 -2.21
C SER A 531 0.01 14.59 -3.59
N HIS A 532 1.28 14.41 -3.96
CA HIS A 532 1.66 13.87 -5.27
C HIS A 532 2.01 12.38 -5.21
N GLU A 533 2.15 11.77 -6.39
CA GLU A 533 2.46 10.35 -6.54
C GLU A 533 3.97 10.11 -6.74
N ILE A 534 4.46 8.97 -6.25
CA ILE A 534 5.89 8.59 -6.36
C ILE A 534 6.11 7.12 -6.73
N GLN A 535 5.04 6.37 -7.00
CA GLN A 535 5.09 4.94 -7.32
C GLN A 535 5.60 4.66 -8.74
N PRO A 536 6.22 3.49 -8.98
CA PRO A 536 6.55 3.05 -10.33
C PRO A 536 5.27 2.85 -11.15
N SER A 537 5.28 3.21 -12.45
CA SER A 537 4.14 3.05 -13.35
C SER A 537 4.55 2.76 -14.79
N MET A 538 3.80 1.88 -15.45
CA MET A 538 3.92 1.61 -16.89
C MET A 538 3.34 2.74 -17.75
N ILE A 539 2.49 3.60 -17.19
CA ILE A 539 1.77 4.63 -17.94
C ILE A 539 2.63 5.89 -18.03
N LYS A 540 2.98 6.34 -19.24
CA LYS A 540 3.82 7.54 -19.44
C LYS A 540 3.25 8.80 -18.80
N ASN A 541 1.95 9.06 -18.97
CA ASN A 541 1.31 10.25 -18.40
C ASN A 541 1.39 10.28 -16.87
N VAL A 542 1.31 9.11 -16.21
CA VAL A 542 1.48 9.03 -14.76
C VAL A 542 2.93 9.32 -14.38
N ARG A 543 3.92 8.76 -15.10
CA ARG A 543 5.34 9.02 -14.83
C ARG A 543 5.71 10.50 -15.00
N ASP A 544 5.23 11.15 -16.06
CA ASP A 544 5.57 12.54 -16.39
C ASP A 544 5.01 13.55 -15.38
N ARG A 545 3.96 13.18 -14.63
CA ARG A 545 3.39 14.00 -13.54
C ARG A 545 4.17 13.91 -12.24
N GLN A 546 5.08 12.94 -12.10
CA GLN A 546 5.86 12.76 -10.89
C GLN A 546 7.21 13.49 -11.01
N VAL A 547 7.74 13.94 -9.87
CA VAL A 547 9.11 14.46 -9.81
C VAL A 547 10.13 13.36 -10.16
N LYS A 548 11.21 13.72 -10.84
CA LYS A 548 12.33 12.81 -11.08
C LYS A 548 13.24 12.79 -9.84
N GLY A 549 13.52 11.60 -9.31
CA GLY A 549 14.26 11.46 -8.05
C GLY A 549 13.36 11.65 -6.83
N LEU A 550 13.97 12.06 -5.72
CA LEU A 550 13.30 12.25 -4.43
C LEU A 550 12.42 13.51 -4.42
N PRO A 551 11.36 13.57 -3.58
CA PRO A 551 10.54 14.77 -3.41
C PRO A 551 11.38 16.01 -3.11
N GLU A 552 11.08 17.12 -3.79
CA GLU A 552 11.88 18.35 -3.68
C GLU A 552 11.89 18.93 -2.26
N VAL A 553 10.79 18.76 -1.53
CA VAL A 553 10.61 19.26 -0.15
C VAL A 553 11.31 18.41 0.91
N LEU A 554 11.77 17.20 0.55
CA LEU A 554 12.42 16.31 1.49
C LEU A 554 13.76 16.91 1.95
N VAL A 555 13.91 17.03 3.28
CA VAL A 555 15.16 17.45 3.91
C VAL A 555 16.27 16.48 3.53
N LYS A 556 17.38 17.03 3.03
CA LYS A 556 18.51 16.27 2.47
C LYS A 556 19.69 16.23 3.44
N ASP A 557 20.20 17.40 3.85
CA ASP A 557 21.35 17.48 4.74
C ASP A 557 20.94 18.20 6.03
N TYR A 558 21.20 17.59 7.19
CA TYR A 558 20.85 18.14 8.49
C TYR A 558 21.76 17.61 9.61
N SER A 559 21.71 18.25 10.78
CA SER A 559 22.35 17.74 12.00
C SER A 559 21.39 17.78 13.18
N VAL A 560 21.63 16.90 14.16
CA VAL A 560 20.96 16.90 15.45
C VAL A 560 22.03 16.99 16.54
N GLU A 561 21.95 18.07 17.32
CA GLU A 561 22.82 18.37 18.45
C GLU A 561 22.05 18.14 19.75
N LEU A 562 22.68 17.43 20.68
CA LEU A 562 22.26 17.36 22.08
C LEU A 562 23.07 18.37 22.88
N LEU A 563 22.40 19.22 23.64
CA LEU A 563 23.02 20.28 24.43
C LEU A 563 22.75 20.07 25.92
N LEU A 564 23.75 20.46 26.72
CA LEU A 564 23.65 20.57 28.16
C LEU A 564 24.19 21.94 28.60
N ASN A 565 23.34 22.77 29.21
CA ASN A 565 23.68 24.13 29.60
C ASN A 565 24.28 24.96 28.44
N GLY A 566 23.74 24.78 27.23
CA GLY A 566 24.19 25.46 26.01
C GLY A 566 25.48 24.93 25.39
N THR A 567 26.09 23.87 25.93
CA THR A 567 27.24 23.19 25.34
C THR A 567 26.79 21.95 24.59
N VAL A 568 27.23 21.77 23.35
CA VAL A 568 26.96 20.54 22.58
C VAL A 568 27.71 19.37 23.21
N VAL A 569 26.97 18.38 23.70
CA VAL A 569 27.51 17.17 24.33
C VAL A 569 27.53 15.97 23.38
N CYS A 570 26.66 15.96 22.38
CA CYS A 570 26.65 14.97 21.30
C CYS A 570 26.10 15.60 20.01
N MET A 571 26.55 15.12 18.85
CA MET A 571 26.04 15.57 17.55
C MET A 571 26.04 14.41 16.57
N LYS A 572 24.99 14.33 15.75
CA LYS A 572 24.93 13.49 14.55
C LYS A 572 24.68 14.35 13.32
N GLU A 573 25.46 14.12 12.26
CA GLU A 573 25.26 14.75 10.95
C GLU A 573 24.78 13.72 9.95
N ILE A 574 23.77 14.10 9.16
CA ILE A 574 23.16 13.28 8.14
C ILE A 574 23.28 14.04 6.83
N GLU A 575 23.86 13.37 5.85
CA GLU A 575 23.99 13.87 4.49
C GLU A 575 23.19 13.00 3.54
N ASN A 576 22.58 13.62 2.52
CA ASN A 576 21.86 12.95 1.46
C ASN A 576 20.76 12.00 1.98
N ASN A 577 20.02 12.43 3.02
CA ASN A 577 18.83 11.74 3.51
C ASN A 577 17.85 11.51 2.36
N GLY A 578 17.27 10.32 2.26
CA GLY A 578 16.22 10.03 1.28
C GLY A 578 15.02 9.36 1.89
N GLN A 579 14.85 9.46 3.20
CA GLN A 579 13.79 8.83 3.95
C GLN A 579 12.98 9.87 4.71
N ARG A 580 11.68 9.58 4.85
CA ARG A 580 10.71 10.43 5.54
C ARG A 580 10.95 10.43 7.05
N LEU A 581 10.94 9.23 7.65
CA LEU A 581 11.19 9.00 9.06
C LEU A 581 12.67 8.70 9.27
N ASN A 582 13.34 9.52 10.07
CA ASN A 582 14.73 9.32 10.47
C ASN A 582 14.80 9.03 11.97
N ARG A 583 15.43 7.93 12.36
CA ARG A 583 15.64 7.52 13.75
C ARG A 583 17.13 7.66 14.09
N LEU A 584 17.45 8.45 15.11
CA LEU A 584 18.83 8.71 15.52
C LEU A 584 19.01 8.32 16.98
N ASP A 585 19.79 7.28 17.23
CA ASP A 585 20.07 6.80 18.59
C ASP A 585 21.18 7.62 19.27
N PHE A 586 21.05 7.89 20.56
CA PHE A 586 21.99 8.71 21.34
C PHE A 586 22.40 8.06 22.67
N ASP A 587 22.02 6.80 22.91
CA ASP A 587 22.51 5.99 24.04
C ASP A 587 22.30 6.62 25.43
N GLY A 588 21.29 7.47 25.60
CA GLY A 588 20.91 8.06 26.90
C GLY A 588 21.77 9.27 27.29
N VAL A 589 22.25 10.05 26.32
CA VAL A 589 23.06 11.24 26.59
C VAL A 589 22.23 12.30 27.32
N GLU A 590 22.70 12.66 28.52
CA GLU A 590 22.12 13.69 29.38
C GLU A 590 22.10 15.06 28.73
N SER A 591 20.89 15.61 28.53
CA SER A 591 20.68 16.84 27.76
C SER A 591 19.55 17.70 28.36
N ASP A 592 19.59 19.01 28.13
CA ASP A 592 18.50 19.96 28.45
C ASP A 592 17.92 20.64 27.20
N GLU A 593 18.54 20.48 26.03
CA GLU A 593 18.04 20.96 24.75
C GLU A 593 18.45 20.01 23.61
N VAL A 594 17.55 19.81 22.65
CA VAL A 594 17.83 19.18 21.36
C VAL A 594 17.72 20.24 20.27
N ARG A 595 18.77 20.41 19.46
CA ARG A 595 18.76 21.33 18.33
C ARG A 595 18.89 20.56 17.01
N ILE A 596 17.98 20.83 16.09
CA ILE A 596 17.99 20.30 14.73
C ILE A 596 18.37 21.44 13.79
N SER A 597 19.39 21.24 12.97
CA SER A 597 19.85 22.23 11.99
C SER A 597 19.71 21.66 10.58
N VAL A 598 18.78 22.19 9.79
CA VAL A 598 18.59 21.80 8.38
C VAL A 598 19.48 22.66 7.50
N LYS A 599 20.34 22.01 6.72
CA LYS A 599 21.31 22.65 5.82
C LYS A 599 20.80 22.72 4.38
N SER A 600 20.11 21.69 3.90
CA SER A 600 19.59 21.61 2.53
C SER A 600 18.35 20.71 2.41
N ALA A 601 17.56 20.92 1.35
CA ALA A 601 16.53 19.99 0.87
C ALA A 601 16.87 19.54 -0.57
N HIS A 602 16.19 18.53 -1.10
CA HIS A 602 16.52 17.96 -2.42
C HIS A 602 16.27 18.91 -3.60
N GLY A 603 15.23 19.75 -3.51
CA GLY A 603 14.89 20.69 -4.59
C GLY A 603 14.32 22.02 -4.11
N CYS A 604 13.68 22.05 -2.93
CA CYS A 604 13.13 23.30 -2.41
C CYS A 604 14.18 24.12 -1.65
N GLY A 605 13.96 25.43 -1.59
CA GLY A 605 14.86 26.36 -0.92
C GLY A 605 14.60 26.56 0.57
N TYR A 606 13.84 25.70 1.26
CA TYR A 606 13.45 25.87 2.66
C TYR A 606 13.44 24.53 3.42
N ALA A 607 13.47 24.56 4.75
CA ALA A 607 13.28 23.36 5.58
C ALA A 607 11.79 23.12 5.85
N ALA A 608 11.35 21.86 5.81
CA ALA A 608 10.02 21.43 6.20
C ALA A 608 10.09 20.20 7.11
N VAL A 609 9.58 20.32 8.34
CA VAL A 609 9.56 19.23 9.34
C VAL A 609 8.14 19.07 9.86
N PHE A 610 7.61 17.86 9.81
CA PHE A 610 6.26 17.56 10.31
C PHE A 610 6.26 17.22 11.79
N GLU A 611 7.20 16.42 12.26
CA GLU A 611 7.21 15.95 13.65
C GLU A 611 8.63 15.75 14.18
N VAL A 612 8.83 16.05 15.45
CA VAL A 612 10.00 15.71 16.25
C VAL A 612 9.53 14.95 17.47
N ARG A 613 10.07 13.75 17.70
CA ARG A 613 9.88 12.98 18.94
C ARG A 613 11.23 12.76 19.62
N ILE A 614 11.25 12.84 20.95
CA ILE A 614 12.47 12.67 21.75
C ILE A 614 12.17 11.68 22.86
N TYR A 615 12.95 10.60 22.95
CA TYR A 615 12.82 9.52 23.93
C TYR A 615 14.10 9.35 24.73
#